data_AF-A0A175YJZ2-F1
#
_entry.id   AF-A0A175YJZ2-F1
#
_cell.length_a   1.000
_cell.length_b   1.000
_cell.length_c   1.000
_cell.angle_alpha   90.00
_cell.angle_beta   90.00
_cell.angle_gamma   90.00
#
_symmetry.space_group_name_H-M   'P 1'
#
loop_
_entity.id
_entity.type
_entity.pdbx_description
1 polymer ?
#
loop_
_entity_poly.entity_id
_entity_poly.type
_entity_poly.pdbx_seq_one_letter_code
_entity_poly.pdbx_strand_id
1 'polypeptide(L)'
;MSTRILVQSELSLVRNFGDKKFQHLEFHIVDLEEDEVHLNISRPLFACSGLHTLLHLGELVYMFGGCKTSKVITDIDSCVSENPTDTFYTGSALLRLTSDDSGEWCKNPKPIFGPLFANATCLGGKIYDMGFWHLCPQLFNPATDSWEDITLPSELQGCTVSLFVLPDPSNDRIILHLEKGSLSSPSICAYYPNSDEWKRIVSDFPGCAWDPVSAVADDVVYFNYDKCHTLVAAYDLKNLKWLDVHLSHNVVNGCYIIRENYKNLMYLGDNSFCLAVPSNQSSSIRCAERCLVLFVKFRVERRGSVINIVPLLARSFIFPRTSYVCNMVALRYFLSYLVFATL
;
A
#
# COMPACT_ATOMS: atom_id res chain seq x y z
N MET A 1 16.82 -11.50 -7.32
CA MET A 1 16.54 -10.18 -6.71
C MET A 1 16.07 -10.43 -5.30
N SER A 2 16.65 -9.73 -4.32
CA SER A 2 16.13 -9.73 -2.95
C SER A 2 14.79 -8.99 -2.90
N THR A 3 13.85 -9.49 -2.12
CA THR A 3 12.52 -8.95 -1.87
C THR A 3 12.57 -8.22 -0.55
N ARG A 4 12.73 -6.91 -0.65
CA ARG A 4 12.81 -6.03 0.51
C ARG A 4 11.47 -5.34 0.73
N ILE A 5 10.99 -5.33 1.97
CA ILE A 5 9.67 -4.80 2.32
C ILE A 5 9.86 -3.82 3.47
N LEU A 6 9.44 -2.58 3.25
CA LEU A 6 9.32 -1.60 4.31
C LEU A 6 8.03 -1.85 5.08
N VAL A 7 8.17 -2.06 6.38
CA VAL A 7 7.07 -2.33 7.32
C VAL A 7 6.94 -1.14 8.25
N GLN A 8 5.74 -0.57 8.28
CA GLN A 8 5.38 0.49 9.22
C GLN A 8 4.65 -0.13 10.42
N SER A 9 5.10 0.19 11.62
CA SER A 9 4.53 -0.32 12.86
C SER A 9 4.22 0.79 13.86
N GLU A 10 3.18 0.59 14.65
CA GLU A 10 2.85 1.40 15.81
C GLU A 10 3.38 0.75 17.09
N LEU A 11 4.00 1.55 17.96
CA LEU A 11 4.33 1.13 19.31
C LEU A 11 3.08 1.17 20.22
N SER A 12 3.08 0.35 21.27
CA SER A 12 2.04 0.37 22.32
C SER A 12 1.97 1.70 23.10
N LEU A 13 3.00 2.55 22.98
CA LEU A 13 3.10 3.82 23.68
C LEU A 13 2.40 4.93 22.89
N VAL A 14 1.23 5.37 23.37
CA VAL A 14 0.62 6.63 22.93
C VAL A 14 1.26 7.77 23.72
N ARG A 15 1.82 8.76 23.01
CA ARG A 15 2.34 9.99 23.65
C ARG A 15 1.26 11.07 23.67
N ASN A 16 1.14 11.74 24.81
CA ASN A 16 0.29 12.91 24.95
C ASN A 16 1.15 14.16 24.82
N PHE A 17 0.75 15.09 23.95
CA PHE A 17 1.33 16.42 23.86
C PHE A 17 0.20 17.43 24.06
N GLY A 18 0.07 17.93 25.30
CA GLY A 18 -1.17 18.59 25.75
C GLY A 18 -2.36 17.64 25.73
N ASP A 19 -3.49 18.08 25.16
CA ASP A 19 -4.71 17.27 25.02
C ASP A 19 -4.70 16.32 23.81
N LYS A 20 -3.60 16.29 23.04
CA LYS A 20 -3.50 15.54 21.78
C LYS A 20 -2.75 14.23 21.99
N LYS A 21 -3.29 13.17 21.37
CA LYS A 21 -2.72 11.82 21.38
C LYS A 21 -2.03 11.53 20.06
N PHE A 22 -0.79 11.12 20.13
CA PHE A 22 0.02 10.73 18.98
C PHE A 22 0.41 9.27 19.07
N GLN A 23 0.22 8.56 17.96
CA GLN A 23 0.79 7.25 17.69
C GLN A 23 2.27 7.42 17.36
N HIS A 24 3.07 6.50 17.88
CA HIS A 24 4.51 6.46 17.67
C HIS A 24 4.79 5.44 16.56
N LEU A 25 5.12 5.94 15.37
CA LEU A 25 5.35 5.15 14.16
C LEU A 25 6.83 4.83 14.00
N GLU A 26 7.14 3.55 13.91
CA GLU A 26 8.45 3.00 13.59
C GLU A 26 8.44 2.34 12.21
N PHE A 27 9.61 2.29 11.57
CA PHE A 27 9.78 1.81 10.22
C PHE A 27 10.93 0.80 10.20
N HIS A 28 10.68 -0.35 9.58
CA HIS A 28 11.61 -1.49 9.55
C HIS A 28 11.72 -2.02 8.13
N ILE A 29 12.87 -2.55 7.74
CA ILE A 29 13.01 -3.25 6.47
C ILE A 29 13.17 -4.75 6.74
N VAL A 30 12.36 -5.55 6.06
CA VAL A 30 12.48 -7.01 6.02
C VAL A 30 13.11 -7.41 4.70
N ASP A 31 14.16 -8.22 4.74
CA ASP A 31 14.71 -8.92 3.58
C ASP A 31 14.28 -10.40 3.64
N LEU A 32 13.38 -10.80 2.73
CA LEU A 32 12.84 -12.15 2.74
C LEU A 32 13.85 -13.20 2.28
N GLU A 33 14.84 -12.85 1.49
CA GLU A 33 15.79 -13.79 0.91
C GLU A 33 16.90 -14.05 1.92
N GLU A 34 17.44 -12.99 2.53
CA GLU A 34 18.53 -13.04 3.50
C GLU A 34 18.09 -13.45 4.92
N ASP A 35 16.80 -13.46 5.22
CA ASP A 35 16.24 -13.74 6.57
C ASP A 35 16.53 -12.65 7.60
N GLU A 36 16.63 -11.41 7.14
CA GLU A 36 17.09 -10.30 7.96
C GLU A 36 15.98 -9.27 8.17
N VAL A 37 16.03 -8.64 9.35
CA VAL A 37 15.18 -7.50 9.67
C VAL A 37 16.05 -6.35 10.18
N HIS A 38 15.99 -5.23 9.47
CA HIS A 38 16.63 -3.97 9.87
C HIS A 38 15.58 -3.16 10.62
N LEU A 39 15.72 -3.11 11.94
CA LEU A 39 14.75 -2.46 12.81
C LEU A 39 15.03 -0.95 12.90
N ASN A 40 13.97 -0.15 12.93
CA ASN A 40 14.05 1.30 13.19
C ASN A 40 15.00 2.02 12.25
N ILE A 41 14.79 1.81 10.95
CA ILE A 41 15.60 2.37 9.86
C ILE A 41 15.56 3.90 9.76
N SER A 42 14.63 4.54 10.48
CA SER A 42 14.51 5.99 10.51
C SER A 42 14.14 6.46 11.91
N ARG A 43 14.30 7.77 12.15
CA ARG A 43 13.72 8.37 13.34
C ARG A 43 12.19 8.18 13.33
N PRO A 44 11.58 7.91 14.48
CA PRO A 44 10.14 7.71 14.52
C PRO A 44 9.34 8.95 14.14
N LEU A 45 8.14 8.72 13.62
CA LEU A 45 7.15 9.76 13.36
C LEU A 45 6.03 9.72 14.39
N PHE A 46 5.64 10.89 14.90
CA PHE A 46 4.46 11.04 15.74
C PHE A 46 3.28 11.46 14.89
N ALA A 47 2.34 10.55 14.65
CA ALA A 47 1.15 10.79 13.84
C ALA A 47 -0.11 10.82 14.69
N CYS A 48 -1.09 11.63 14.31
CA CYS A 48 -2.45 11.43 14.80
C CYS A 48 -3.06 10.19 14.16
N SER A 49 -3.98 9.54 14.88
CA SER A 49 -4.69 8.37 14.37
C SER A 49 -5.38 8.65 13.03
N GLY A 50 -5.11 7.84 12.01
CA GLY A 50 -5.77 7.89 10.70
C GLY A 50 -5.19 6.85 9.75
N LEU A 51 -5.83 6.63 8.60
CA LEU A 51 -5.24 5.76 7.57
C LEU A 51 -4.36 6.64 6.68
N HIS A 52 -3.07 6.31 6.66
CA HIS A 52 -2.10 6.84 5.72
C HIS A 52 -1.72 5.75 4.72
N THR A 53 -1.27 6.15 3.55
CA THR A 53 -0.76 5.24 2.51
C THR A 53 0.74 5.39 2.41
N LEU A 54 1.43 4.26 2.28
CA LEU A 54 2.88 4.19 2.11
C LEU A 54 3.18 3.78 0.66
N LEU A 55 3.97 4.59 -0.03
CA LEU A 55 4.30 4.41 -1.44
C LEU A 55 5.81 4.39 -1.63
N HIS A 56 6.29 3.59 -2.57
CA HIS A 56 7.71 3.51 -2.92
C HIS A 56 7.91 3.92 -4.38
N LEU A 57 8.76 4.92 -4.61
CA LEU A 57 9.05 5.47 -5.92
C LEU A 57 10.54 5.81 -6.06
N GLY A 58 11.27 5.00 -6.84
CA GLY A 58 12.72 5.15 -6.97
C GLY A 58 13.43 4.83 -5.66
N GLU A 59 14.19 5.79 -5.12
CA GLU A 59 14.88 5.69 -3.82
C GLU A 59 14.09 6.34 -2.67
N LEU A 60 12.87 6.79 -2.97
CA LEU A 60 12.06 7.60 -2.08
C LEU A 60 10.83 6.82 -1.65
N VAL A 61 10.50 6.95 -0.37
CA VAL A 61 9.26 6.45 0.20
C VAL A 61 8.40 7.65 0.57
N TYR A 62 7.14 7.62 0.16
CA TYR A 62 6.19 8.67 0.47
C TYR A 62 5.13 8.16 1.41
N MET A 63 4.72 9.01 2.34
CA MET A 63 3.59 8.77 3.23
C MET A 63 2.60 9.92 3.11
N PHE A 64 1.34 9.58 2.83
CA PHE A 64 0.25 10.56 2.64
C PHE A 64 -1.00 10.20 3.44
N GLY A 65 -1.80 11.21 3.80
CA GLY A 65 -3.08 11.04 4.50
C GLY A 65 -2.90 10.96 6.01
N GLY A 66 -3.84 10.33 6.73
CA GLY A 66 -3.74 10.09 8.17
C GLY A 66 -4.22 11.23 9.07
N CYS A 67 -4.69 12.36 8.53
CA CYS A 67 -5.13 13.50 9.33
C CYS A 67 -6.65 13.67 9.31
N LYS A 68 -7.37 13.21 10.33
CA LYS A 68 -8.86 13.20 10.39
C LYS A 68 -9.60 14.48 10.00
N THR A 69 -9.01 15.67 10.17
CA THR A 69 -9.58 16.95 9.73
C THR A 69 -8.47 17.96 9.38
N SER A 70 -8.79 18.99 8.60
CA SER A 70 -7.88 20.13 8.37
C SER A 70 -7.51 20.84 9.67
N LYS A 71 -8.44 20.94 10.62
CA LYS A 71 -8.19 21.50 11.96
C LYS A 71 -7.08 20.73 12.69
N VAL A 72 -7.09 19.39 12.62
CA VAL A 72 -6.04 18.53 13.20
C VAL A 72 -4.67 18.86 12.63
N ILE A 73 -4.56 19.27 11.35
CA ILE A 73 -3.27 19.59 10.73
C ILE A 73 -2.71 20.88 11.29
N THR A 74 -3.49 21.96 11.31
CA THR A 74 -3.08 23.24 11.94
C THR A 74 -2.71 23.04 13.41
N ASP A 75 -3.42 22.13 14.06
CA ASP A 75 -3.18 21.71 15.42
C ASP A 75 -1.84 20.95 15.61
N ILE A 76 -1.41 20.13 14.67
CA ILE A 76 -0.12 19.44 14.72
C ILE A 76 1.02 20.41 14.37
N ASP A 77 0.82 21.27 13.36
CA ASP A 77 1.81 22.27 12.94
C ASP A 77 2.16 23.26 14.07
N SER A 78 1.26 23.41 15.06
CA SER A 78 1.47 24.24 16.28
C SER A 78 2.00 23.47 17.49
N CYS A 79 2.15 22.14 17.42
CA CYS A 79 2.71 21.35 18.50
C CYS A 79 4.23 21.59 18.60
N VAL A 80 4.68 21.99 19.79
CA VAL A 80 6.10 22.08 20.14
C VAL A 80 6.41 20.92 21.07
N SER A 81 7.28 20.00 20.65
CA SER A 81 7.80 18.98 21.57
C SER A 81 8.87 19.58 22.48
N GLU A 82 8.88 19.15 23.74
CA GLU A 82 9.99 19.42 24.67
C GLU A 82 11.27 18.69 24.24
N ASN A 83 11.14 17.63 23.44
CA ASN A 83 12.27 16.92 22.84
C ASN A 83 12.49 17.40 21.40
N PRO A 84 13.61 18.11 21.11
CA PRO A 84 13.86 18.69 19.79
C PRO A 84 14.05 17.65 18.68
N THR A 85 14.18 16.36 19.02
CA THR A 85 14.30 15.28 18.03
C THR A 85 12.96 14.69 17.60
N ASP A 86 11.86 15.04 18.28
CA ASP A 86 10.55 14.50 17.93
C ASP A 86 10.06 15.09 16.61
N THR A 87 9.70 14.22 15.67
CA THR A 87 9.20 14.63 14.34
C THR A 87 7.72 14.31 14.24
N PHE A 88 6.88 15.33 14.06
CA PHE A 88 5.44 15.16 13.92
C PHE A 88 5.05 15.03 12.45
N TYR A 89 4.18 14.07 12.19
CA TYR A 89 3.63 13.83 10.86
C TYR A 89 2.40 14.71 10.63
N THR A 90 2.43 15.51 9.57
CA THR A 90 1.44 16.56 9.29
C THR A 90 0.58 16.27 8.05
N GLY A 91 0.51 14.99 7.64
CA GLY A 91 -0.33 14.51 6.54
C GLY A 91 0.41 14.27 5.22
N SER A 92 1.70 14.62 5.14
CA SER A 92 2.57 14.32 4.01
C SER A 92 4.02 14.29 4.48
N ALA A 93 4.74 13.22 4.15
CA ALA A 93 6.16 13.08 4.47
C ALA A 93 6.87 12.23 3.42
N LEU A 94 8.16 12.49 3.29
CA LEU A 94 9.07 11.82 2.37
C LEU A 94 10.19 11.19 3.21
N LEU A 95 10.49 9.92 2.99
CA LEU A 95 11.65 9.23 3.54
C LEU A 95 12.63 8.97 2.39
N ARG A 96 13.86 9.45 2.54
CA ARG A 96 14.97 9.08 1.66
C ARG A 96 15.75 7.95 2.31
N LEU A 97 15.77 6.78 1.65
CA LEU A 97 16.58 5.65 2.09
C LEU A 97 18.00 5.80 1.57
N THR A 98 18.98 5.52 2.43
CA THR A 98 20.41 5.45 2.07
C THR A 98 20.80 4.00 1.80
N SER A 99 22.01 3.79 1.27
CA SER A 99 22.51 2.46 0.92
C SER A 99 22.72 1.52 2.11
N ASP A 100 22.85 2.06 3.31
CA ASP A 100 22.94 1.31 4.58
C ASP A 100 21.58 1.08 5.23
N ASP A 101 20.50 1.31 4.47
CA ASP A 101 19.11 1.14 4.90
C ASP A 101 18.69 2.04 6.05
N SER A 102 19.43 3.11 6.32
CA SER A 102 18.94 4.19 7.17
C SER A 102 18.14 5.20 6.34
N GLY A 103 17.40 6.07 7.02
CA GLY A 103 16.66 7.11 6.32
C GLY A 103 16.21 8.26 7.21
N GLU A 104 16.01 9.40 6.58
CA GLU A 104 15.55 10.62 7.22
C GLU A 104 14.21 11.07 6.62
N TRP A 105 13.28 11.39 7.52
CA TRP A 105 11.98 11.95 7.16
C TRP A 105 12.09 13.45 6.90
N CYS A 106 11.67 13.84 5.71
CA CYS A 106 11.57 15.21 5.26
C CYS A 106 10.11 15.62 5.11
N LYS A 107 9.86 16.93 5.20
CA LYS A 107 8.57 17.52 4.82
C LYS A 107 8.34 17.29 3.33
N ASN A 108 7.08 17.09 2.96
CA ASN A 108 6.65 16.90 1.58
C ASN A 108 5.36 17.71 1.33
N PRO A 109 5.11 18.21 0.11
CA PRO A 109 3.87 18.92 -0.21
C PRO A 109 2.64 18.08 0.10
N LYS A 110 1.63 18.73 0.67
CA LYS A 110 0.35 18.08 1.03
C LYS A 110 -0.57 18.07 -0.20
N PRO A 111 -1.40 17.02 -0.38
CA PRO A 111 -2.38 16.99 -1.45
C PRO A 111 -3.33 18.20 -1.41
N ILE A 112 -3.82 18.64 -2.57
CA ILE A 112 -4.73 19.79 -2.73
C ILE A 112 -6.06 19.48 -2.05
N PHE A 113 -6.61 18.29 -2.33
CA PHE A 113 -7.86 17.84 -1.75
C PHE A 113 -7.63 16.79 -0.67
N GLY A 114 -8.35 16.94 0.44
CA GLY A 114 -8.56 15.88 1.41
C GLY A 114 -7.28 15.29 2.02
N PRO A 115 -6.56 16.03 2.89
CA PRO A 115 -5.40 15.48 3.62
C PRO A 115 -5.79 14.37 4.63
N LEU A 116 -7.05 13.94 4.59
CA LEU A 116 -7.68 13.05 5.53
C LEU A 116 -7.22 11.60 5.30
N PHE A 117 -7.13 11.19 4.04
CA PHE A 117 -6.92 9.81 3.62
C PHE A 117 -6.50 9.82 2.15
N ALA A 118 -5.34 9.23 1.82
CA ALA A 118 -4.84 9.21 0.45
C ALA A 118 -5.07 7.82 -0.15
N ASN A 119 -6.01 7.68 -1.08
CA ASN A 119 -6.12 6.45 -1.88
C ASN A 119 -5.17 6.60 -3.07
N ALA A 120 -3.88 6.47 -2.75
CA ALA A 120 -2.81 6.85 -3.64
C ALA A 120 -2.03 5.65 -4.18
N THR A 121 -1.45 5.82 -5.35
CA THR A 121 -0.59 4.84 -5.99
C THR A 121 0.52 5.49 -6.82
N CYS A 122 1.51 4.70 -7.22
CA CYS A 122 2.62 5.13 -8.06
C CYS A 122 2.51 4.52 -9.45
N LEU A 123 2.64 5.34 -10.48
CA LEU A 123 2.71 4.91 -11.87
C LEU A 123 3.55 5.90 -12.69
N GLY A 124 4.38 5.41 -13.61
CA GLY A 124 5.11 6.27 -14.55
C GLY A 124 6.01 7.35 -13.91
N GLY A 125 6.60 7.10 -12.73
CA GLY A 125 7.43 8.09 -12.05
C GLY A 125 6.66 9.17 -11.28
N LYS A 126 5.33 9.04 -11.17
CA LYS A 126 4.46 10.00 -10.49
C LYS A 126 3.58 9.31 -9.45
N ILE A 127 2.96 10.13 -8.59
CA ILE A 127 2.02 9.66 -7.57
C ILE A 127 0.63 10.20 -7.89
N TYR A 128 -0.36 9.33 -7.85
CA TYR A 128 -1.74 9.67 -8.12
C TYR A 128 -2.54 9.40 -6.86
N ASP A 129 -3.25 10.40 -6.36
CA ASP A 129 -4.23 10.24 -5.28
C ASP A 129 -5.63 10.37 -5.88
N MET A 130 -6.45 9.34 -5.71
CA MET A 130 -7.79 9.28 -6.28
C MET A 130 -8.87 9.75 -5.31
N GLY A 131 -8.47 10.26 -4.15
CA GLY A 131 -9.37 10.76 -3.11
C GLY A 131 -9.85 9.67 -2.16
N PHE A 132 -10.80 10.02 -1.30
CA PHE A 132 -11.36 9.12 -0.30
C PHE A 132 -12.84 9.41 -0.08
N TRP A 133 -13.69 8.39 -0.21
CA TRP A 133 -15.16 8.49 -0.31
C TRP A 133 -15.66 9.27 -1.51
N HIS A 134 -15.00 10.33 -1.93
CA HIS A 134 -15.29 11.07 -3.14
C HIS A 134 -14.12 10.89 -4.10
N LEU A 135 -14.44 10.63 -5.37
CA LEU A 135 -13.45 10.61 -6.43
C LEU A 135 -12.99 12.05 -6.69
N CYS A 136 -11.78 12.37 -6.24
CA CYS A 136 -11.14 13.68 -6.44
C CYS A 136 -9.68 13.46 -6.86
N PRO A 137 -9.45 13.10 -8.14
CA PRO A 137 -8.15 12.66 -8.62
C PRO A 137 -7.19 13.85 -8.72
N GLN A 138 -5.99 13.66 -8.20
CA GLN A 138 -4.90 14.62 -8.22
C GLN A 138 -3.56 13.90 -8.43
N LEU A 139 -2.63 14.60 -9.07
CA LEU A 139 -1.33 14.12 -9.47
C LEU A 139 -0.24 14.87 -8.70
N PHE A 140 0.68 14.14 -8.08
CA PHE A 140 1.92 14.69 -7.56
C PHE A 140 3.06 14.36 -8.50
N ASN A 141 3.81 15.40 -8.89
CA ASN A 141 5.00 15.28 -9.69
C ASN A 141 6.25 15.53 -8.83
N PRO A 142 7.02 14.47 -8.49
CA PRO A 142 8.24 14.60 -7.70
C PRO A 142 9.31 15.51 -8.31
N ALA A 143 9.32 15.69 -9.63
CA ALA A 143 10.32 16.52 -10.31
C ALA A 143 10.09 18.02 -10.06
N THR A 144 8.84 18.42 -9.84
CA THR A 144 8.44 19.82 -9.60
C THR A 144 7.99 20.06 -8.17
N ASP A 145 7.92 19.02 -7.34
CA ASP A 145 7.43 19.06 -5.95
C ASP A 145 6.05 19.72 -5.86
N SER A 146 5.16 19.39 -6.80
CA SER A 146 3.86 20.04 -6.95
C SER A 146 2.72 19.06 -7.19
N TRP A 147 1.54 19.46 -6.72
CA TRP A 147 0.28 18.80 -6.97
C TRP A 147 -0.49 19.50 -8.09
N GLU A 148 -1.19 18.73 -8.90
CA GLU A 148 -2.03 19.17 -10.01
C GLU A 148 -3.34 18.40 -10.01
N ASP A 149 -4.44 19.06 -10.39
CA ASP A 149 -5.75 18.41 -10.47
C ASP A 149 -5.87 17.58 -11.75
N ILE A 150 -6.48 16.40 -11.65
CA ILE A 150 -6.82 15.59 -12.83
C ILE A 150 -8.27 15.90 -13.20
N THR A 151 -8.50 16.21 -14.48
CA THR A 151 -9.86 16.54 -14.94
C THR A 151 -10.75 15.30 -14.87
N LEU A 152 -11.86 15.42 -14.15
CA LEU A 152 -12.84 14.36 -14.01
C LEU A 152 -13.97 14.51 -15.05
N PRO A 153 -14.24 13.48 -15.87
CA PRO A 153 -15.39 13.47 -16.78
C PRO A 153 -16.72 13.62 -16.03
N SER A 154 -17.72 14.22 -16.68
CA SER A 154 -19.01 14.52 -16.06
C SER A 154 -19.74 13.25 -15.60
N GLU A 155 -19.57 12.15 -16.32
CA GLU A 155 -20.14 10.84 -15.98
C GLU A 155 -19.54 10.19 -14.73
N LEU A 156 -18.39 10.68 -14.24
CA LEU A 156 -17.75 10.20 -13.02
C LEU A 156 -17.94 11.16 -11.84
N GLN A 157 -18.57 12.32 -12.06
CA GLN A 157 -18.85 13.27 -10.98
C GLN A 157 -19.79 12.66 -9.94
N GLY A 158 -19.47 12.89 -8.66
CA GLY A 158 -20.22 12.33 -7.53
C GLY A 158 -19.99 10.83 -7.28
N CYS A 159 -19.12 10.17 -8.05
CA CYS A 159 -18.70 8.81 -7.76
C CYS A 159 -17.90 8.76 -6.46
N THR A 160 -18.00 7.61 -5.81
CA THR A 160 -17.23 7.25 -4.63
C THR A 160 -16.18 6.22 -5.00
N VAL A 161 -14.98 6.35 -4.44
CA VAL A 161 -13.86 5.43 -4.70
C VAL A 161 -13.72 4.45 -3.55
N SER A 162 -13.70 3.15 -3.84
CA SER A 162 -13.42 2.11 -2.84
C SER A 162 -11.91 2.03 -2.59
N LEU A 163 -11.52 1.73 -1.36
CA LEU A 163 -10.11 1.47 -1.03
C LEU A 163 -9.73 0.05 -1.49
N PHE A 164 -8.57 -0.19 -2.11
CA PHE A 164 -7.54 0.75 -2.57
C PHE A 164 -7.50 0.84 -4.11
N VAL A 165 -6.92 1.90 -4.66
CA VAL A 165 -6.60 2.00 -6.09
C VAL A 165 -5.34 1.21 -6.41
N LEU A 166 -5.33 0.55 -7.57
CA LEU A 166 -4.29 -0.40 -7.93
C LEU A 166 -3.53 0.09 -9.16
N PRO A 167 -2.19 0.16 -9.13
CA PRO A 167 -1.42 0.45 -10.32
C PRO A 167 -1.39 -0.78 -11.23
N ASP A 168 -1.51 -0.58 -12.54
CA ASP A 168 -1.30 -1.59 -13.57
C ASP A 168 -0.23 -1.11 -14.56
N PRO A 169 1.07 -1.21 -14.18
CA PRO A 169 2.17 -0.68 -14.99
C PRO A 169 2.27 -1.31 -16.38
N SER A 170 1.88 -2.58 -16.52
CA SER A 170 1.94 -3.30 -17.81
C SER A 170 1.01 -2.69 -18.86
N ASN A 171 -0.07 -2.04 -18.43
CA ASN A 171 -1.05 -1.39 -19.31
C ASN A 171 -1.10 0.13 -19.13
N ASP A 172 -0.13 0.70 -18.40
CA ASP A 172 -0.02 2.13 -18.12
C ASP A 172 -1.34 2.76 -17.66
N ARG A 173 -1.95 2.14 -16.65
CA ARG A 173 -3.24 2.60 -16.11
C ARG A 173 -3.34 2.38 -14.61
N ILE A 174 -4.30 3.06 -14.00
CA ILE A 174 -4.67 2.92 -12.60
C ILE A 174 -6.06 2.33 -12.56
N ILE A 175 -6.23 1.22 -11.86
CA ILE A 175 -7.50 0.54 -11.68
C ILE A 175 -8.17 1.03 -10.40
N LEU A 176 -9.46 1.35 -10.52
CA LEU A 176 -10.30 1.83 -9.43
C LEU A 176 -11.59 1.03 -9.41
N HIS A 177 -12.09 0.80 -8.21
CA HIS A 177 -13.47 0.39 -8.02
C HIS A 177 -14.30 1.60 -7.60
N LEU A 178 -15.34 1.90 -8.38
CA LEU A 178 -16.18 3.07 -8.21
C LEU A 178 -17.62 2.67 -7.92
N GLU A 179 -18.26 3.42 -7.04
CA GLU A 179 -19.65 3.23 -6.64
C GLU A 179 -20.42 4.56 -6.66
N LYS A 180 -21.75 4.49 -6.74
CA LYS A 180 -22.67 5.64 -6.66
C LYS A 180 -22.47 6.66 -7.80
N GLY A 181 -22.93 7.90 -7.60
CA GLY A 181 -22.91 8.95 -8.61
C GLY A 181 -23.83 8.62 -9.78
N SER A 182 -23.33 8.85 -11.00
CA SER A 182 -24.03 8.52 -12.24
C SER A 182 -23.89 7.04 -12.67
N LEU A 183 -23.21 6.20 -11.87
CA LEU A 183 -23.09 4.78 -12.16
C LEU A 183 -24.39 4.03 -11.82
N SER A 184 -24.84 3.18 -12.73
CA SER A 184 -25.98 2.28 -12.50
C SER A 184 -25.68 1.17 -11.48
N SER A 185 -24.41 0.83 -11.35
CA SER A 185 -23.90 -0.30 -10.57
C SER A 185 -22.43 -0.04 -10.21
N PRO A 186 -21.94 -0.58 -9.07
CA PRO A 186 -20.52 -0.63 -8.78
C PRO A 186 -19.72 -1.18 -9.96
N SER A 187 -18.61 -0.53 -10.29
CA SER A 187 -17.89 -0.75 -11.55
C SER A 187 -16.37 -0.72 -11.34
N ILE A 188 -15.63 -1.49 -12.14
CA ILE A 188 -14.19 -1.33 -12.26
C ILE A 188 -13.91 -0.35 -13.40
N CYS A 189 -13.22 0.73 -13.08
CA CYS A 189 -12.79 1.76 -14.01
C CYS A 189 -11.26 1.83 -14.06
N ALA A 190 -10.74 2.42 -15.12
CA ALA A 190 -9.33 2.67 -15.31
C ALA A 190 -9.09 4.13 -15.71
N TYR A 191 -8.06 4.74 -15.13
CA TYR A 191 -7.50 6.01 -15.59
C TYR A 191 -6.18 5.74 -16.32
N TYR A 192 -6.00 6.31 -17.51
CA TYR A 192 -4.82 6.18 -18.36
C TYR A 192 -4.06 7.51 -18.37
N PRO A 193 -2.98 7.67 -17.58
CA PRO A 193 -2.36 8.98 -17.41
C PRO A 193 -1.70 9.53 -18.67
N ASN A 194 -1.16 8.69 -19.55
CA ASN A 194 -0.49 9.15 -20.77
C ASN A 194 -1.45 9.78 -21.79
N SER A 195 -2.71 9.35 -21.81
CA SER A 195 -3.74 9.87 -22.71
C SER A 195 -4.79 10.73 -22.00
N ASP A 196 -4.65 10.93 -20.69
CA ASP A 196 -5.64 11.56 -19.80
C ASP A 196 -7.07 11.02 -20.02
N GLU A 197 -7.18 9.69 -20.11
CA GLU A 197 -8.43 9.03 -20.48
C GLU A 197 -9.01 8.21 -19.33
N TRP A 198 -10.33 8.23 -19.17
CA TRP A 198 -11.06 7.36 -18.24
C TRP A 198 -11.85 6.31 -19.02
N LYS A 199 -11.76 5.04 -18.62
CA LYS A 199 -12.56 3.96 -19.19
C LYS A 199 -13.23 3.14 -18.11
N ARG A 200 -14.50 2.79 -18.34
CA ARG A 200 -15.14 1.72 -17.59
C ARG A 200 -14.71 0.38 -18.19
N ILE A 201 -14.10 -0.48 -17.37
CA ILE A 201 -13.62 -1.81 -17.77
C ILE A 201 -14.69 -2.86 -17.48
N VAL A 202 -15.29 -2.81 -16.29
CA VAL A 202 -16.37 -3.71 -15.86
C VAL A 202 -17.54 -2.88 -15.36
N SER A 203 -18.71 -3.07 -15.95
CA SER A 203 -19.90 -2.25 -15.64
C SER A 203 -20.71 -2.70 -14.44
N ASP A 204 -20.56 -3.95 -14.00
CA ASP A 204 -21.28 -4.50 -12.85
C ASP A 204 -20.35 -5.45 -12.09
N PHE A 205 -19.58 -4.88 -11.17
CA PHE A 205 -18.66 -5.61 -10.32
C PHE A 205 -19.05 -5.35 -8.87
N PRO A 206 -19.58 -6.34 -8.14
CA PRO A 206 -20.15 -6.09 -6.82
C PRO A 206 -19.06 -5.70 -5.81
N GLY A 207 -19.31 -4.65 -5.03
CA GLY A 207 -18.35 -4.16 -4.03
C GLY A 207 -17.98 -5.19 -2.95
N CYS A 208 -18.83 -6.19 -2.68
CA CYS A 208 -18.50 -7.29 -1.77
C CYS A 208 -17.39 -8.23 -2.30
N ALA A 209 -17.05 -8.15 -3.58
CA ALA A 209 -15.94 -8.86 -4.19
C ALA A 209 -14.66 -8.00 -4.28
N TRP A 210 -14.75 -6.69 -4.00
CA TRP A 210 -13.60 -5.79 -4.00
C TRP A 210 -12.91 -5.81 -2.64
N ASP A 211 -11.76 -6.46 -2.57
CA ASP A 211 -10.98 -6.59 -1.34
C ASP A 211 -9.82 -5.57 -1.30
N PRO A 212 -9.57 -4.89 -0.17
CA PRO A 212 -8.44 -3.95 -0.02
C PRO A 212 -7.07 -4.62 -0.12
N VAL A 213 -7.00 -5.94 0.06
CA VAL A 213 -5.78 -6.73 -0.07
C VAL A 213 -5.73 -7.28 -1.49
N SER A 214 -5.42 -6.41 -2.44
CA SER A 214 -5.44 -6.70 -3.87
C SER A 214 -4.23 -6.14 -4.63
N ALA A 215 -3.96 -6.73 -5.79
CA ALA A 215 -2.90 -6.29 -6.70
C ALA A 215 -3.27 -6.63 -8.14
N VAL A 216 -2.70 -5.90 -9.11
CA VAL A 216 -2.89 -6.15 -10.54
C VAL A 216 -1.60 -6.62 -11.18
N ALA A 217 -1.69 -7.64 -12.03
CA ALA A 217 -0.63 -8.04 -12.95
C ALA A 217 -1.24 -8.70 -14.18
N ASP A 218 -0.70 -8.39 -15.36
CA ASP A 218 -1.05 -9.02 -16.64
C ASP A 218 -2.57 -9.10 -16.93
N ASP A 219 -3.26 -7.96 -16.81
CA ASP A 219 -4.73 -7.82 -16.97
C ASP A 219 -5.56 -8.65 -15.98
N VAL A 220 -4.97 -9.10 -14.87
CA VAL A 220 -5.67 -9.86 -13.83
C VAL A 220 -5.61 -9.09 -12.52
N VAL A 221 -6.76 -8.89 -11.89
CA VAL A 221 -6.84 -8.42 -10.50
C VAL A 221 -6.83 -9.65 -9.60
N TYR A 222 -5.90 -9.67 -8.67
CA TYR A 222 -5.80 -10.68 -7.62
C TYR A 222 -6.33 -10.07 -6.33
N PHE A 223 -7.22 -10.78 -5.67
CA PHE A 223 -7.81 -10.38 -4.38
C PHE A 223 -7.43 -11.42 -3.35
N ASN A 224 -7.04 -11.02 -2.15
CA ASN A 224 -7.11 -11.95 -1.03
C ASN A 224 -8.58 -12.35 -0.86
N TYR A 225 -8.81 -13.65 -0.67
CA TYR A 225 -10.15 -14.17 -0.52
C TYR A 225 -10.14 -15.17 0.62
N ASP A 226 -10.50 -14.67 1.80
CA ASP A 226 -10.54 -15.40 3.07
C ASP A 226 -11.38 -16.70 2.99
N LYS A 227 -12.41 -16.69 2.15
CA LYS A 227 -13.32 -17.82 1.94
C LYS A 227 -12.78 -18.92 1.01
N CYS A 228 -11.71 -18.67 0.25
CA CYS A 228 -11.10 -19.70 -0.61
C CYS A 228 -9.78 -20.18 -0.04
N HIS A 229 -9.60 -21.50 0.00
CA HIS A 229 -8.36 -22.17 0.40
C HIS A 229 -7.20 -21.99 -0.60
N THR A 230 -7.25 -20.95 -1.44
CA THR A 230 -6.35 -20.71 -2.59
C THR A 230 -5.43 -19.50 -2.41
N LEU A 231 -5.45 -18.85 -1.23
CA LEU A 231 -4.82 -17.57 -0.88
C LEU A 231 -5.43 -16.35 -1.58
N VAL A 232 -5.65 -16.45 -2.88
CA VAL A 232 -6.22 -15.39 -3.70
C VAL A 232 -7.32 -15.90 -4.62
N ALA A 233 -8.24 -15.02 -4.97
CA ALA A 233 -9.10 -15.11 -6.14
C ALA A 233 -8.51 -14.25 -7.27
N ALA A 234 -8.84 -14.57 -8.52
CA ALA A 234 -8.31 -13.87 -9.68
C ALA A 234 -9.42 -13.55 -10.68
N TYR A 235 -9.48 -12.29 -11.13
CA TYR A 235 -10.44 -11.80 -12.11
C TYR A 235 -9.73 -11.25 -13.33
N ASP A 236 -10.08 -11.79 -14.51
CA ASP A 236 -9.54 -11.38 -15.79
C ASP A 236 -10.28 -10.15 -16.32
N LEU A 237 -9.59 -9.00 -16.35
CA LEU A 237 -10.14 -7.72 -16.80
C LEU A 237 -10.38 -7.68 -18.31
N LYS A 238 -9.68 -8.49 -19.09
CA LYS A 238 -9.82 -8.53 -20.55
C LYS A 238 -11.00 -9.39 -20.98
N ASN A 239 -11.12 -10.58 -20.38
CA ASN A 239 -12.18 -11.54 -20.70
C ASN A 239 -13.40 -11.42 -19.78
N LEU A 240 -13.36 -10.52 -18.79
CA LEU A 240 -14.45 -10.19 -17.88
C LEU A 240 -15.00 -11.43 -17.15
N LYS A 241 -14.10 -12.22 -16.57
CA LYS A 241 -14.46 -13.47 -15.89
C LYS A 241 -13.54 -13.81 -14.72
N TRP A 242 -14.08 -14.50 -13.74
CA TRP A 242 -13.29 -15.17 -12.70
C TRP A 242 -12.48 -16.30 -13.31
N LEU A 243 -11.23 -16.43 -12.85
CA LEU A 243 -10.31 -17.50 -13.24
C LEU A 243 -10.37 -18.64 -12.23
N ASP A 244 -10.06 -19.85 -12.69
CA ASP A 244 -9.93 -21.01 -11.82
C ASP A 244 -8.56 -20.98 -11.14
N VAL A 245 -8.52 -20.83 -9.82
CA VAL A 245 -7.28 -20.63 -9.04
C VAL A 245 -6.99 -21.86 -8.22
N HIS A 246 -5.83 -22.48 -8.45
CA HIS A 246 -5.38 -23.67 -7.72
C HIS A 246 -4.16 -23.35 -6.88
N LEU A 247 -4.11 -23.87 -5.65
CA LEU A 247 -2.95 -23.77 -4.78
C LEU A 247 -2.19 -25.09 -4.80
N SER A 248 -0.91 -25.05 -5.23
CA SER A 248 -0.11 -26.28 -5.38
C SER A 248 0.16 -26.99 -4.05
N HIS A 249 0.35 -26.24 -2.96
CA HIS A 249 0.52 -26.77 -1.61
C HIS A 249 0.22 -25.69 -0.56
N ASN A 250 -0.16 -26.12 0.64
CA ASN A 250 -0.60 -25.24 1.74
C ASN A 250 0.43 -25.12 2.88
N VAL A 251 1.59 -25.75 2.76
CA VAL A 251 2.68 -25.69 3.76
C VAL A 251 4.01 -25.40 3.06
N VAL A 252 4.73 -24.38 3.52
CA VAL A 252 6.02 -23.93 2.95
C VAL A 252 6.95 -23.59 4.10
N ASN A 253 8.21 -24.02 4.05
CA ASN A 253 9.17 -23.82 5.15
C ASN A 253 8.62 -24.25 6.53
N GLY A 254 7.78 -25.29 6.58
CA GLY A 254 7.12 -25.75 7.81
C GLY A 254 5.94 -24.88 8.29
N CYS A 255 5.62 -23.80 7.59
CA CYS A 255 4.51 -22.91 7.90
C CYS A 255 3.29 -23.26 7.07
N TYR A 256 2.14 -23.50 7.72
CA TYR A 256 0.84 -23.49 7.03
C TYR A 256 0.60 -22.07 6.51
N ILE A 257 0.22 -21.88 5.25
CA ILE A 257 0.10 -20.54 4.63
C ILE A 257 -1.34 -20.05 4.45
N ILE A 258 -2.33 -20.95 4.57
CA ILE A 258 -3.72 -20.52 4.55
C ILE A 258 -4.01 -19.86 5.91
N ARG A 259 -4.28 -18.56 5.88
CA ARG A 259 -4.54 -17.72 7.03
C ARG A 259 -5.75 -16.86 6.74
N GLU A 260 -6.50 -16.58 7.79
CA GLU A 260 -7.51 -15.54 7.76
C GLU A 260 -6.82 -14.17 7.87
N ASN A 261 -7.43 -13.13 7.31
CA ASN A 261 -7.08 -11.73 7.55
C ASN A 261 -5.66 -11.32 7.12
N TYR A 262 -5.23 -11.70 5.92
CA TYR A 262 -4.09 -11.01 5.31
C TYR A 262 -4.33 -9.50 5.29
N LYS A 263 -3.25 -8.72 5.39
CA LYS A 263 -3.33 -7.25 5.45
C LYS A 263 -2.77 -6.57 4.22
N ASN A 264 -1.88 -7.22 3.48
CA ASN A 264 -1.26 -6.69 2.28
C ASN A 264 -1.01 -7.79 1.25
N LEU A 265 -1.25 -7.47 -0.02
CA LEU A 265 -0.87 -8.24 -1.19
C LEU A 265 -0.04 -7.33 -2.09
N MET A 266 1.25 -7.63 -2.23
CA MET A 266 2.18 -6.82 -3.00
C MET A 266 2.58 -7.59 -4.25
N TYR A 267 2.38 -7.00 -5.43
CA TYR A 267 3.04 -7.49 -6.63
C TYR A 267 4.54 -7.16 -6.53
N LEU A 268 5.41 -8.12 -6.83
CA LEU A 268 6.87 -7.97 -6.75
C LEU A 268 7.54 -7.86 -8.12
N GLY A 269 6.79 -8.07 -9.21
CA GLY A 269 7.36 -8.28 -10.55
C GLY A 269 7.54 -9.77 -10.86
N ASP A 270 7.79 -10.10 -12.12
CA ASP A 270 8.07 -11.47 -12.60
C ASP A 270 7.03 -12.50 -12.12
N ASN A 271 5.75 -12.15 -12.18
CA ASN A 271 4.63 -12.97 -11.71
C ASN A 271 4.74 -13.40 -10.23
N SER A 272 5.56 -12.70 -9.45
CA SER A 272 5.80 -12.98 -8.03
C SER A 272 5.03 -11.98 -7.17
N PHE A 273 4.53 -12.46 -6.04
CA PHE A 273 3.71 -11.72 -5.10
C PHE A 273 4.14 -12.03 -3.67
N CYS A 274 3.83 -11.12 -2.76
CA CYS A 274 3.97 -11.35 -1.32
C CYS A 274 2.67 -11.00 -0.60
N LEU A 275 2.16 -11.96 0.16
CA LEU A 275 1.12 -11.74 1.15
C LEU A 275 1.77 -11.52 2.52
N ALA A 276 1.17 -10.67 3.35
CA ALA A 276 1.63 -10.46 4.72
C ALA A 276 0.48 -10.42 5.72
N VAL A 277 0.65 -11.13 6.83
CA VAL A 277 -0.34 -11.22 7.92
C VAL A 277 0.33 -11.05 9.27
N PRO A 278 -0.04 -10.03 10.06
CA PRO A 278 0.34 -9.95 11.45
C PRO A 278 -0.44 -11.01 12.24
N SER A 279 0.25 -11.92 12.90
CA SER A 279 -0.36 -12.79 13.90
C SER A 279 -0.34 -12.05 15.23
N ASN A 280 -1.49 -11.51 15.62
CA ASN A 280 -1.67 -11.09 17.01
C ASN A 280 -1.70 -12.38 17.84
N GLN A 281 -0.67 -12.63 18.64
CA GLN A 281 -0.75 -13.68 19.66
C GLN A 281 -1.80 -13.25 20.69
N SER A 282 -3.05 -13.59 20.41
CA SER A 282 -4.16 -13.52 21.35
C SER A 282 -3.91 -14.53 22.46
N SER A 283 -3.42 -14.06 23.62
CA SER A 283 -3.78 -14.59 24.95
C SER A 283 -2.94 -13.95 26.07
N SER A 284 -3.01 -12.63 26.20
CA SER A 284 -3.08 -11.95 27.50
C SER A 284 -2.86 -10.45 27.31
N ILE A 285 -3.61 -9.66 28.06
CA ILE A 285 -3.57 -8.18 28.12
C ILE A 285 -2.16 -7.65 28.54
N ARG A 286 -1.18 -8.53 28.79
CA ARG A 286 0.19 -8.18 29.22
C ARG A 286 1.27 -8.36 28.16
N CYS A 287 0.97 -8.89 26.96
CA CYS A 287 1.97 -9.13 25.91
C CYS A 287 1.84 -8.20 24.69
N ALA A 288 1.50 -6.91 24.89
CA ALA A 288 1.60 -5.89 23.85
C ALA A 288 3.06 -5.48 23.55
N GLU A 289 3.99 -6.41 23.67
CA GLU A 289 5.44 -6.16 23.59
C GLU A 289 6.06 -6.70 22.30
N ARG A 290 5.34 -7.47 21.47
CA ARG A 290 5.88 -8.04 20.23
C ARG A 290 4.75 -8.31 19.24
N CYS A 291 4.97 -7.99 17.96
CA CYS A 291 4.11 -8.39 16.86
C CYS A 291 4.88 -9.36 15.96
N LEU A 292 4.34 -10.55 15.71
CA LEU A 292 4.90 -11.49 14.74
C LEU A 292 4.17 -11.28 13.41
N VAL A 293 4.92 -11.08 12.32
CA VAL A 293 4.35 -10.96 10.97
C VAL A 293 4.85 -12.11 10.12
N LEU A 294 3.93 -12.85 9.52
CA LEU A 294 4.21 -13.87 8.52
C LEU A 294 4.15 -13.24 7.13
N PHE A 295 5.20 -13.44 6.36
CA PHE A 295 5.27 -13.12 4.94
C PHE A 295 5.23 -14.42 4.13
N VAL A 296 4.42 -14.43 3.08
CA VAL A 296 4.28 -15.56 2.15
C VAL A 296 4.53 -15.06 0.75
N LYS A 297 5.69 -15.41 0.20
CA LYS A 297 6.06 -15.15 -1.19
C LYS A 297 5.61 -16.31 -2.07
N PHE A 298 4.95 -16.01 -3.18
CA PHE A 298 4.48 -17.00 -4.14
C PHE A 298 4.61 -16.48 -5.57
N ARG A 299 4.60 -17.42 -6.52
CA ARG A 299 4.54 -17.14 -7.95
C ARG A 299 3.19 -17.55 -8.50
N VAL A 300 2.71 -16.80 -9.49
CA VAL A 300 1.54 -17.14 -10.30
C VAL A 300 1.99 -17.74 -11.62
N GLU A 301 1.43 -18.90 -11.97
CA GLU A 301 1.60 -19.53 -13.28
C GLU A 301 0.26 -19.61 -14.00
N ARG A 302 0.12 -18.85 -15.09
CA ARG A 302 -1.10 -18.80 -15.88
C ARG A 302 -1.07 -19.79 -17.04
N ARG A 303 -2.12 -20.60 -17.17
CA ARG A 303 -2.37 -21.48 -18.33
C ARG A 303 -3.80 -21.30 -18.81
N GLY A 304 -4.01 -20.41 -19.77
CA GLY A 304 -5.34 -20.06 -20.26
C GLY A 304 -6.20 -19.42 -19.17
N SER A 305 -7.27 -20.10 -18.77
CA SER A 305 -8.20 -19.68 -17.71
C SER A 305 -7.85 -20.21 -16.31
N VAL A 306 -6.74 -20.94 -16.18
CA VAL A 306 -6.28 -21.51 -14.91
C VAL A 306 -5.08 -20.73 -14.40
N ILE A 307 -5.11 -20.38 -13.11
CA ILE A 307 -4.01 -19.77 -12.35
C ILE A 307 -3.53 -20.80 -11.33
N ASN A 308 -2.26 -21.17 -11.41
CA ASN A 308 -1.62 -21.98 -10.38
C ASN A 308 -0.79 -21.08 -9.47
N ILE A 309 -1.12 -21.09 -8.18
CA ILE A 309 -0.35 -20.45 -7.13
C ILE A 309 0.72 -21.43 -6.65
N VAL A 310 1.97 -21.03 -6.82
CA VAL A 310 3.14 -21.79 -6.37
C VAL A 310 3.83 -21.00 -5.26
N PRO A 311 3.55 -21.35 -3.99
CA PRO A 311 4.28 -20.77 -2.88
C PRO A 311 5.78 -21.06 -3.02
N LEU A 312 6.58 -20.05 -2.71
CA LEU A 312 8.04 -20.10 -2.83
C LEU A 312 8.71 -20.08 -1.47
N LEU A 313 8.20 -19.23 -0.58
CA LEU A 313 8.80 -18.98 0.71
C LEU A 313 7.75 -18.52 1.72
N ALA A 314 7.86 -18.97 2.96
CA ALA A 314 7.12 -18.43 4.10
C ALA A 314 8.07 -18.16 5.28
N ARG A 315 8.11 -16.93 5.78
CA ARG A 315 8.99 -16.52 6.89
C ARG A 315 8.28 -15.59 7.86
N SER A 316 8.64 -15.65 9.13
CA SER A 316 8.03 -14.82 10.15
C SER A 316 9.09 -13.99 10.88
N PHE A 317 8.79 -12.70 11.07
CA PHE A 317 9.67 -11.75 11.72
C PHE A 317 8.98 -11.15 12.94
N ILE A 318 9.76 -10.96 14.01
CA ILE A 318 9.27 -10.39 15.26
C ILE A 318 9.63 -8.91 15.29
N PHE A 319 8.61 -8.07 15.41
CA PHE A 319 8.77 -6.63 15.64
C PHE A 319 8.59 -6.35 17.14
N PRO A 320 9.67 -5.97 17.85
CA PRO A 320 9.60 -5.71 19.28
C PRO A 320 8.84 -4.42 19.57
N ARG A 321 8.12 -4.39 20.69
CA ARG A 321 7.32 -3.29 21.23
C ARG A 321 6.19 -2.79 20.33
N THR A 322 5.93 -3.47 19.22
CA THR A 322 4.87 -3.19 18.28
C THR A 322 3.51 -3.65 18.79
N SER A 323 2.55 -2.73 18.85
CA SER A 323 1.13 -3.01 19.11
C SER A 323 0.38 -3.39 17.84
N TYR A 324 0.74 -2.77 16.73
CA TYR A 324 0.02 -2.89 15.47
C TYR A 324 0.95 -2.65 14.27
N VAL A 325 0.70 -3.35 13.17
CA VAL A 325 1.41 -3.12 11.90
C VAL A 325 0.46 -2.45 10.93
N CYS A 326 0.83 -1.25 10.49
CA CYS A 326 -0.07 -0.33 9.83
C CYS A 326 -0.12 -0.58 8.33
N ASN A 327 1.05 -0.49 7.68
CA ASN A 327 1.21 -0.64 6.23
C ASN A 327 2.51 -1.34 5.89
N MET A 328 2.57 -1.83 4.66
CA MET A 328 3.77 -2.41 4.09
C MET A 328 3.88 -1.98 2.64
N VAL A 329 5.11 -1.77 2.16
CA VAL A 329 5.37 -1.52 0.74
C VAL A 329 6.60 -2.30 0.30
N ALA A 330 6.52 -2.94 -0.86
CA ALA A 330 7.68 -3.59 -1.46
C ALA A 330 8.65 -2.53 -1.99
N LEU A 331 9.91 -2.60 -1.51
CA LEU A 331 11.00 -1.76 -1.98
C LEU A 331 11.57 -2.38 -3.26
N ARG A 332 11.20 -1.81 -4.39
CA ARG A 332 11.73 -2.20 -5.69
C ARG A 332 12.95 -1.35 -5.99
N TYR A 333 14.14 -1.84 -5.63
CA TYR A 333 15.36 -1.24 -6.14
C TYR A 333 15.34 -1.37 -7.66
N PHE A 334 15.20 -0.24 -8.36
CA PHE A 334 15.69 -0.19 -9.72
C PHE A 334 17.18 -0.43 -9.61
N LEU A 335 17.64 -1.60 -10.07
CA LEU A 335 19.01 -1.72 -10.53
C LEU A 335 19.13 -0.70 -11.66
N SER A 336 19.56 0.51 -11.31
CA SER A 336 20.12 1.50 -12.22
C SER A 336 21.42 0.91 -12.76
N TYR A 337 21.31 -0.09 -13.62
CA TYR A 337 22.35 -0.33 -14.60
C TYR A 337 22.38 0.91 -15.48
N LEU A 338 23.38 1.76 -15.25
CA LEU A 338 24.16 2.43 -16.27
C LEU A 338 23.74 2.02 -17.69
N VAL A 339 22.89 2.83 -18.31
CA VAL A 339 22.92 3.00 -19.76
C VAL A 339 23.29 4.46 -19.98
N PHE A 340 24.51 4.63 -20.46
CA PHE A 340 25.12 5.89 -20.83
C PHE A 340 24.15 6.77 -21.62
N ALA A 341 23.82 7.95 -21.08
CA ALA A 341 23.45 9.07 -21.91
C ALA A 341 24.73 9.60 -22.57
N THR A 342 25.10 8.98 -23.68
CA THR A 342 25.83 9.65 -24.76
C THR A 342 24.92 9.67 -25.96
N LEU A 343 24.37 10.86 -26.25
CA LEU A 343 24.42 11.52 -27.55
C LEU A 343 24.04 12.99 -27.36
#